data_AF-A0AAV5R656-F1
#
_entry.id   AF-A0AAV5R656-F1
#
_cell.length_a   1.000
_cell.length_b   1.000
_cell.length_c   1.000
_cell.angle_alpha   90.00
_cell.angle_beta   90.00
_cell.angle_gamma   90.00
#
_symmetry.space_group_name_H-M   'P 1'
#
loop_
_entity.id
_entity.type
_entity.pdbx_description
1 polymer ?
#
loop_
_entity_poly.entity_id
_entity_poly.type
_entity_poly.pdbx_seq_one_letter_code
_entity_poly.pdbx_strand_id
1 'polypeptide(L)'
;MESVQQQVSQLSAEAQKEVLAFIQKESAQAKIQSSVTSFTDRCFTKCCSEGSGSTVNAVEEQCLRGCLNAFLDTNIKVVHILQSMQK
;
A
#
# COMPACT_ATOMS: atom_id res chain seq x y z
N MET A 1 3.41 -9.27 14.33
CA MET A 1 4.07 -10.18 13.36
C MET A 1 5.08 -11.10 14.04
N GLU A 2 5.79 -10.67 15.09
CA GLU A 2 6.74 -11.51 15.84
C GLU A 2 6.12 -12.79 16.42
N SER A 3 4.87 -12.73 16.88
CA SER A 3 4.15 -13.90 17.42
C SER A 3 3.87 -15.00 16.37
N VAL A 4 3.62 -14.60 15.11
CA VAL A 4 3.31 -15.55 14.03
C VAL A 4 4.57 -16.29 13.59
N GLN A 5 5.72 -15.61 13.55
CA GLN A 5 7.00 -16.25 13.19
C GLN A 5 7.42 -17.32 14.21
N GLN A 6 7.17 -17.10 15.50
CA GLN A 6 7.42 -18.10 16.54
C GLN A 6 6.53 -19.34 16.42
N GLN A 7 5.27 -19.18 16.01
CA GLN A 7 4.34 -20.29 15.79
C GLN A 7 4.69 -21.12 14.54
N VAL A 8 5.20 -20.46 13.49
CA VAL A 8 5.62 -21.11 12.24
C VAL A 8 6.86 -21.98 12.45
N SER A 9 7.73 -21.65 13.40
CA SER A 9 8.91 -22.46 13.75
C SER A 9 8.59 -23.79 14.44
N GLN A 10 7.35 -23.98 14.92
CA GLN A 10 6.91 -25.20 15.62
C GLN A 10 6.23 -26.22 14.69
N LEU A 11 6.13 -25.94 13.39
CA LEU A 11 5.48 -26.78 12.39
C LEU A 11 6.46 -27.77 11.72
N SER A 12 5.95 -28.82 11.08
CA SER A 12 6.77 -29.68 10.20
C SER A 12 7.27 -28.88 8.99
N ALA A 13 8.34 -29.33 8.34
CA ALA A 13 8.94 -28.61 7.20
C ALA A 13 7.95 -28.37 6.06
N GLU A 14 7.07 -29.34 5.79
CA GLU A 14 6.04 -29.26 4.76
C GLU A 14 4.97 -28.22 5.14
N ALA A 15 4.46 -28.28 6.38
CA ALA A 15 3.47 -27.33 6.89
C ALA A 15 4.05 -25.91 6.99
N GLN A 16 5.32 -25.78 7.37
CA GLN A 16 6.03 -24.51 7.44
C GLN A 16 6.08 -23.85 6.05
N LYS A 17 6.39 -24.61 5.00
CA LYS A 17 6.43 -24.11 3.62
C LYS A 17 5.06 -23.61 3.16
N GLU A 18 4.00 -24.37 3.42
CA GLU A 18 2.63 -23.99 3.06
C GLU A 18 2.17 -22.73 3.80
N VAL A 19 2.40 -22.69 5.12
CA VAL A 19 2.02 -21.54 5.95
C VAL A 19 2.81 -20.28 5.56
N LEU A 20 4.10 -20.41 5.22
CA LEU A 20 4.87 -19.27 4.72
C LEU A 20 4.33 -18.74 3.39
N ALA A 21 3.94 -19.63 2.46
CA ALA A 21 3.32 -19.22 1.21
C ALA A 21 1.97 -18.51 1.44
N PHE A 22 1.16 -19.03 2.37
CA PHE A 22 -0.08 -18.39 2.78
C PHE A 22 0.16 -17.00 3.39
N ILE A 23 1.09 -16.88 4.34
CA ILE A 23 1.43 -15.59 4.97
C ILE A 23 1.92 -14.58 3.94
N GLN A 24 2.73 -14.99 2.97
CA GLN A 24 3.20 -14.08 1.92
C GLN A 24 2.04 -13.53 1.10
N LYS A 25 1.08 -14.39 0.72
CA LYS A 25 -0.12 -13.99 0.00
C LYS A 25 -0.99 -13.02 0.82
N GLU A 26 -1.30 -13.38 2.06
CA GLU A 26 -2.12 -12.52 2.94
C GLU A 26 -1.42 -11.21 3.27
N SER A 27 -0.10 -11.23 3.47
CA SER A 27 0.68 -10.01 3.69
C SER A 27 0.67 -9.10 2.46
N ALA A 28 0.77 -9.65 1.26
CA ALA A 28 0.65 -8.86 0.03
C ALA A 28 -0.75 -8.22 -0.07
N GLN A 29 -1.81 -8.98 0.21
CA GLN A 29 -3.18 -8.46 0.22
C GLN A 29 -3.39 -7.36 1.26
N ALA A 30 -2.90 -7.56 2.48
CA ALA A 30 -2.97 -6.57 3.56
C ALA A 30 -2.22 -5.27 3.19
N LYS A 31 -1.06 -5.38 2.53
CA LYS A 31 -0.31 -4.21 2.02
C LYS A 31 -1.09 -3.45 0.96
N ILE A 32 -1.76 -4.15 0.04
CA ILE A 32 -2.62 -3.51 -0.97
C ILE A 32 -3.75 -2.76 -0.27
N GLN A 33 -4.45 -3.40 0.67
CA GLN A 33 -5.55 -2.75 1.38
C GLN A 33 -5.09 -1.51 2.16
N SER A 34 -3.97 -1.61 2.86
CA SER A 34 -3.39 -0.45 3.58
C SER A 34 -3.01 0.68 2.62
N SER A 35 -2.48 0.34 1.44
CA SER A 35 -2.13 1.32 0.41
C SER A 35 -3.38 2.00 -0.16
N VAL A 36 -4.44 1.25 -0.44
CA VAL A 36 -5.73 1.78 -0.91
C VAL A 36 -6.28 2.78 0.09
N THR A 37 -6.44 2.38 1.36
CA THR A 37 -6.94 3.28 2.41
C THR A 37 -6.07 4.54 2.54
N SER A 38 -4.74 4.38 2.58
CA SER A 38 -3.81 5.51 2.73
C SER A 38 -3.89 6.50 1.57
N PHE A 39 -4.00 6.00 0.33
CA PHE A 39 -4.11 6.86 -0.86
C PHE A 39 -5.48 7.50 -0.97
N THR A 40 -6.54 6.78 -0.62
CA THR A 40 -7.88 7.33 -0.53
C THR A 40 -7.90 8.49 0.47
N ASP A 41 -7.46 8.29 1.71
CA ASP A 41 -7.49 9.33 2.74
C ASP A 41 -6.67 10.56 2.33
N ARG A 42 -5.45 10.33 1.84
CA ARG A 42 -4.55 11.42 1.41
C ARG A 42 -5.12 12.20 0.24
N CYS A 43 -5.54 11.52 -0.83
CA CYS A 43 -5.97 12.19 -2.04
C CYS A 43 -7.38 12.76 -1.91
N PHE A 44 -8.27 12.11 -1.15
CA PHE A 44 -9.58 12.66 -0.83
C PHE A 44 -9.44 13.97 -0.07
N THR A 45 -8.61 14.04 0.97
CA THR A 45 -8.33 15.28 1.71
C THR A 45 -7.76 16.41 0.83
N LYS A 46 -7.08 16.06 -0.27
CA LYS A 46 -6.48 17.03 -1.19
C LYS A 46 -7.41 17.49 -2.30
N CYS A 47 -8.27 16.60 -2.78
CA CYS A 47 -9.06 16.80 -3.99
C CYS A 47 -10.54 17.04 -3.74
N CYS A 48 -11.06 16.62 -2.57
CA CYS A 48 -12.46 16.78 -2.19
C CYS A 48 -12.51 17.77 -1.02
N SER A 49 -13.31 18.83 -1.16
CA SER A 49 -13.44 19.90 -0.17
C SER A 49 -14.75 19.77 0.63
N GLU A 50 -14.89 20.59 1.67
CA GLU A 50 -16.21 20.78 2.28
C GLU A 50 -17.19 21.28 1.21
N GLY A 51 -18.29 20.55 1.01
CA GLY A 51 -19.25 20.79 -0.06
C GLY A 51 -19.12 19.86 -1.28
N SER A 52 -18.15 18.93 -1.31
CA SER A 52 -18.16 17.81 -2.25
C SER A 52 -19.49 17.05 -2.15
N GLY A 53 -20.07 16.70 -3.31
CA GLY A 53 -21.30 15.93 -3.37
C GLY A 53 -21.13 14.51 -2.82
N SER A 54 -22.22 13.73 -2.78
CA SER A 54 -22.18 12.32 -2.35
C SER A 54 -21.38 11.41 -3.30
N THR A 55 -20.98 11.92 -4.47
CA THR A 55 -20.25 11.21 -5.51
C THR A 55 -19.10 12.05 -6.01
N VAL A 56 -17.99 11.38 -6.34
CA VAL A 56 -16.84 12.00 -7.01
C VAL A 56 -17.26 12.51 -8.38
N ASN A 57 -17.11 13.81 -8.62
CA ASN A 57 -17.37 14.42 -9.93
C ASN A 57 -16.13 14.37 -10.84
N ALA A 58 -16.28 14.75 -12.11
CA ALA A 58 -15.19 14.66 -13.10
C ALA A 58 -13.93 15.49 -12.75
N VAL A 59 -14.09 16.63 -12.07
CA VAL A 59 -12.97 17.47 -11.64
C VAL A 59 -12.23 16.81 -10.48
N GLU A 60 -12.97 16.27 -9.51
CA GLU A 60 -12.42 15.51 -8.38
C GLU A 60 -11.72 14.25 -8.88
N GLU A 61 -12.31 13.50 -9.82
CA GLU A 61 -11.69 12.30 -10.41
C GLU A 61 -10.35 12.63 -11.07
N GLN A 62 -10.28 13.70 -11.87
CA GLN A 62 -9.05 14.13 -12.50
C GLN A 62 -8.00 14.55 -11.47
N CYS A 63 -8.39 15.23 -10.40
CA CYS A 63 -7.50 15.56 -9.28
C CYS A 63 -6.98 14.29 -8.58
N LEU A 64 -7.86 13.34 -8.26
CA LEU A 64 -7.52 12.10 -7.56
C LEU A 64 -6.51 11.28 -8.38
N ARG A 65 -6.72 11.14 -9.70
CA ARG A 65 -5.77 10.48 -10.61
C ARG A 65 -4.41 11.18 -10.60
N GLY A 66 -4.40 12.52 -10.67
CA GLY A 66 -3.18 13.31 -10.59
C GLY A 66 -2.45 13.15 -9.26
N CYS A 67 -3.17 13.20 -8.14
CA CYS A 67 -2.63 13.02 -6.79
C CYS A 67 -1.95 11.67 -6.62
N LEU A 68 -2.61 10.58 -7.04
CA LEU A 68 -2.05 9.24 -6.96
C LEU A 68 -0.79 9.09 -7.81
N ASN A 69 -0.82 9.53 -9.07
CA ASN A 69 0.33 9.45 -9.98
C ASN A 69 1.51 10.25 -9.43
N ALA A 70 1.29 11.49 -8.99
CA ALA A 70 2.34 12.33 -8.42
C ALA A 70 2.98 11.67 -7.18
N PHE A 71 2.18 11.01 -6.33
CA PHE A 71 2.70 10.28 -5.19
C PHE A 71 3.57 9.10 -5.63
N LEU A 72 3.09 8.23 -6.51
CA LEU A 72 3.83 7.05 -6.97
C LEU A 72 5.13 7.45 -7.68
N ASP A 73 5.07 8.42 -8.57
CA ASP A 73 6.25 8.96 -9.28
C ASP A 73 7.29 9.50 -8.30
N THR A 74 6.84 10.22 -7.27
CA THR A 74 7.73 10.76 -6.24
C THR A 74 8.37 9.64 -5.42
N ASN A 75 7.62 8.60 -5.04
CA ASN A 75 8.18 7.47 -4.30
C ASN A 75 9.24 6.73 -5.12
N ILE A 76 8.97 6.48 -6.40
CA ILE A 76 9.94 5.83 -7.30
C ILE A 76 11.23 6.67 -7.38
N LYS A 77 11.11 7.99 -7.55
CA LYS A 77 12.26 8.90 -7.59
C LYS A 77 13.05 8.88 -6.28
N VAL A 78 12.39 8.93 -5.13
CA VAL A 78 13.04 8.87 -3.82
C VAL A 78 13.79 7.56 -3.64
N VAL A 79 13.18 6.43 -3.99
CA VAL A 79 13.85 5.11 -3.94
C VAL A 79 15.09 5.08 -4.83
N HIS A 80 15.02 5.60 -6.06
CA HIS A 80 16.18 5.67 -6.94
C HIS A 80 17.31 6.53 -6.37
N ILE A 81 16.98 7.67 -5.75
CA ILE A 81 17.97 8.52 -5.08
C ILE A 81 18.63 7.75 -3.94
N LEU A 82 17.85 7.11 -3.06
CA LEU A 82 18.39 6.32 -1.95
C LEU A 82 19.29 5.18 -2.43
N GLN A 83 18.90 4.46 -3.48
CA GLN A 83 19.72 3.41 -4.09
C GLN A 83 21.03 3.94 -4.67
N SER A 84 21.03 5.16 -5.23
CA SER A 84 22.24 5.79 -5.75
C SER A 84 23.23 6.21 -4.66
N MET A 85 22.73 6.53 -3.45
CA MET A 85 23.53 6.91 -2.29
C MET A 85 24.13 5.70 -1.53
N GLN A 86 23.58 4.50 -1.74
CA GLN A 86 24.07 3.25 -1.13
C GLN A 86 25.21 2.59 -1.92
N LYS A 87 25.68 3.23 -3.00
CA LYS A 87 26.86 2.84 -3.77
C LYS A 87 28.06 3.66 -3.36
#